data_AF-A0A109KL19-F1
#
_entry.id   AF-A0A109KL19-F1
#
_cell.length_a   1.000
_cell.length_b   1.000
_cell.length_c   1.000
_cell.angle_alpha   90.00
_cell.angle_beta   90.00
_cell.angle_gamma   90.00
#
_symmetry.space_group_name_H-M   'P 1'
#
loop_
_entity.id
_entity.type
_entity.pdbx_description
1 polymer ?
#
loop_
_entity_poly.entity_id
_entity_poly.type
_entity_poly.pdbx_seq_one_letter_code
_entity_poly.pdbx_strand_id
1 'polypeptide(L)'
;MKIAKTLNTYEIEDLYPLCQEDASLRLPKTMSHGGLFGVDAALAQLVISWARAHEQSVLHLYAGAENAQDRILQLGQTAAGLAALIMSSRIETEAHETIEKRAALTVIKPLIEAMYDGDLRNTSSERGARPTAINLFSINFAKMEFIKPFYYGGTSPQIHSHSSFASLLEMSSALMHSKQDKKSLLRGGLPALGSVLAELIANADQHSVTDVHGVKYKKGLRGTSVKSGRIKKEDIHLVSDKEPQFALFVMRNMLKDADFLEFIEISVIDSGPGLARRWLSSKQGAPVEALNDLPLAVELEATLECFKKHVTTKDSVTSGMGLHNAVQALNKLKAYVRLRTGRVCLYQAFQGQDQVVEFNPKNWSGDRELVAAEGTVFTICIPVN
;
A
#
# COMPACT_ATOMS: atom_id res chain seq x y z
N MET A 1 9.46 19.18 5.61
CA MET A 1 9.15 17.94 6.35
C MET A 1 10.28 16.91 6.30
N LYS A 2 10.86 16.58 7.46
CA LYS A 2 11.90 15.54 7.59
C LYS A 2 11.31 14.30 8.28
N ILE A 3 11.33 13.16 7.59
CA ILE A 3 10.75 11.91 8.10
C ILE A 3 11.78 11.16 8.95
N ALA A 4 11.39 10.83 10.19
CA ALA A 4 12.20 10.02 11.09
C ALA A 4 12.11 8.52 10.72
N LYS A 5 13.20 7.77 10.94
CA LYS A 5 13.25 6.34 10.60
C LYS A 5 12.37 5.46 11.50
N THR A 6 11.97 5.93 12.68
CA THR A 6 11.30 5.15 13.72
C THR A 6 9.79 5.31 13.72
N LEU A 7 9.22 6.06 12.77
CA LEU A 7 7.78 6.33 12.77
C LEU A 7 6.96 5.06 12.56
N ASN A 8 5.88 4.96 13.32
CA ASN A 8 4.80 3.99 13.12
C ASN A 8 3.61 4.61 12.35
N THR A 9 2.51 3.88 12.18
CA THR A 9 1.39 4.39 11.38
C THR A 9 0.63 5.53 12.07
N TYR A 10 0.57 5.59 13.40
CA TYR A 10 0.01 6.74 14.14
C TYR A 10 0.82 8.01 13.98
N GLU A 11 2.14 7.90 14.12
CA GLU A 11 3.01 9.07 14.01
C GLU A 11 3.08 9.60 12.58
N ILE A 12 2.84 8.74 11.58
CA ILE A 12 2.62 9.19 10.20
C ILE A 12 1.33 10.01 10.06
N GLU A 13 0.24 9.65 10.75
CA GLU A 13 -1.00 10.44 10.71
C GLU A 13 -0.79 11.86 11.28
N ASP A 14 0.11 12.01 12.27
CA ASP A 14 0.47 13.31 12.86
C ASP A 14 1.22 14.23 11.88
N LEU A 15 1.72 13.70 10.76
CA LEU A 15 2.45 14.46 9.74
C LEU A 15 1.56 15.01 8.63
N TYR A 16 0.33 14.52 8.47
CA TYR A 16 -0.57 15.00 7.41
C TYR A 16 -0.86 16.50 7.45
N PRO A 17 -1.01 17.17 8.61
CA PRO A 17 -1.14 18.64 8.65
C PRO A 17 0.01 19.36 7.94
N LEU A 18 1.24 18.85 8.07
CA LEU A 18 2.44 19.45 7.49
C LEU A 18 2.50 19.31 5.96
N CYS A 19 1.70 18.41 5.38
CA CYS A 19 1.65 18.21 3.92
C CYS A 19 1.24 19.47 3.16
N GLN A 20 0.50 20.40 3.77
CA GLN A 20 0.09 21.66 3.14
C GLN A 20 1.09 22.80 3.35
N GLU A 21 1.97 22.68 4.35
CA GLU A 21 2.89 23.75 4.77
C GLU A 21 4.28 23.56 4.15
N ASP A 22 4.78 22.33 4.16
CA ASP A 22 6.16 22.01 3.82
C ASP A 22 6.30 21.50 2.37
N ALA A 23 6.66 22.38 1.44
CA ALA A 23 6.91 21.99 0.04
C ALA A 23 8.13 21.07 -0.17
N SER A 24 8.92 20.82 0.88
CA SER A 24 10.12 19.99 0.86
C SER A 24 9.92 18.74 1.72
N LEU A 25 10.27 17.57 1.17
CA LEU A 25 10.24 16.29 1.88
C LEU A 25 11.62 15.64 1.87
N ARG A 26 12.01 15.08 3.02
CA ARG A 26 13.22 14.27 3.14
C ARG A 26 12.92 12.92 3.77
N LEU A 27 13.10 11.84 3.01
CA LEU A 27 12.85 10.46 3.45
C LEU A 27 14.13 9.78 3.99
N PRO A 28 14.03 8.95 5.05
CA PRO A 28 15.15 8.13 5.53
C PRO A 28 15.54 7.06 4.51
N LYS A 29 16.71 6.43 4.70
CA LYS A 29 17.20 5.38 3.76
C LYS A 29 16.25 4.20 3.73
N THR A 30 15.92 3.77 4.94
CA THR A 30 15.03 2.68 5.26
C THR A 30 14.33 3.08 6.54
N MET A 31 13.08 2.64 6.66
CA MET A 31 12.36 2.70 7.92
C MET A 31 12.86 1.60 8.87
N SER A 32 12.67 1.80 10.16
CA SER A 32 12.95 0.78 11.18
C SER A 32 12.14 -0.48 10.88
N HIS A 33 12.75 -1.63 11.14
CA HIS A 33 12.21 -2.94 10.76
C HIS A 33 11.83 -3.03 9.26
N GLY A 34 12.46 -2.25 8.38
CA GLY A 34 12.15 -2.25 6.95
C GLY A 34 10.82 -1.60 6.57
N GLY A 35 10.15 -0.88 7.49
CA GLY A 35 8.85 -0.24 7.23
C GLY A 35 7.71 -1.26 7.07
N LEU A 36 7.77 -2.31 7.88
CA LEU A 36 6.74 -3.34 8.00
C LEU A 36 5.52 -2.79 8.76
N PHE A 37 4.44 -3.57 8.77
CA PHE A 37 3.14 -3.26 9.37
C PHE A 37 2.41 -2.09 8.70
N GLY A 38 2.55 -1.98 7.38
CA GLY A 38 1.93 -0.95 6.58
C GLY A 38 2.59 0.43 6.73
N VAL A 39 3.70 0.56 7.46
CA VAL A 39 4.43 1.83 7.63
C VAL A 39 4.93 2.37 6.29
N ASP A 40 5.56 1.55 5.46
CA ASP A 40 6.05 1.98 4.13
C ASP A 40 4.88 2.36 3.20
N ALA A 41 3.76 1.64 3.28
CA ALA A 41 2.57 1.93 2.49
C ALA A 41 1.87 3.23 2.95
N ALA A 42 1.73 3.43 4.26
CA ALA A 42 1.20 4.67 4.84
C ALA A 42 2.11 5.86 4.51
N LEU A 43 3.42 5.68 4.55
CA LEU A 43 4.38 6.72 4.16
C LEU A 43 4.29 7.04 2.66
N ALA A 44 4.04 6.05 1.79
CA ALA A 44 3.77 6.29 0.38
C ALA A 44 2.50 7.15 0.18
N GLN A 45 1.44 6.92 0.96
CA GLN A 45 0.23 7.75 0.92
C GLN A 45 0.46 9.17 1.42
N LEU A 46 1.23 9.33 2.49
CA LEU A 46 1.66 10.65 2.97
C LEU A 46 2.43 11.39 1.87
N VAL A 47 3.38 10.73 1.22
CA VAL A 47 4.16 11.27 0.09
C VAL A 47 3.24 11.69 -1.06
N ILE A 48 2.26 10.86 -1.43
CA ILE A 48 1.27 11.18 -2.47
C ILE A 48 0.49 12.44 -2.09
N SER A 49 0.02 12.52 -0.84
CA SER A 49 -0.76 13.65 -0.32
C SER A 49 0.07 14.94 -0.29
N TRP A 50 1.30 14.87 0.22
CA TRP A 50 2.28 15.95 0.21
C TRP A 50 2.57 16.45 -1.20
N ALA A 51 2.86 15.55 -2.13
CA ALA A 51 3.21 15.94 -3.49
C ALA A 51 2.03 16.59 -4.24
N ARG A 52 0.78 16.29 -3.85
CA ARG A 52 -0.45 16.89 -4.40
C ARG A 52 -0.77 18.26 -3.83
N ALA A 53 -0.41 18.51 -2.58
CA ALA A 53 -0.61 19.79 -1.92
C ALA A 53 0.22 20.93 -2.54
N HIS A 54 1.25 20.60 -3.34
CA HIS A 54 2.19 21.57 -3.88
C HIS A 54 2.40 21.40 -5.39
N GLU A 55 2.33 22.50 -6.14
CA GLU A 55 2.71 22.50 -7.56
C GLU A 55 4.22 22.19 -7.74
N GLN A 56 5.05 22.68 -6.82
CA GLN A 56 6.51 22.55 -6.83
C GLN A 56 7.01 21.82 -5.58
N SER A 57 6.65 20.54 -5.44
CA SER A 57 7.19 19.67 -4.40
C SER A 57 8.65 19.28 -4.64
N VAL A 58 9.48 19.33 -3.61
CA VAL A 58 10.92 19.04 -3.68
C VAL A 58 11.29 17.85 -2.80
N LEU A 59 11.86 16.80 -3.39
CA LEU A 59 12.44 15.68 -2.66
C LEU A 59 13.92 15.97 -2.38
N HIS A 60 14.27 16.14 -1.11
CA HIS A 60 15.66 16.36 -0.69
C HIS A 60 16.30 15.03 -0.30
N LEU A 61 17.53 14.81 -0.73
CA LEU A 61 18.29 13.60 -0.42
C LEU A 61 19.18 13.79 0.82
N TYR A 62 19.48 12.69 1.51
CA TYR A 62 20.60 12.60 2.45
C TYR A 62 21.86 12.15 1.72
N ALA A 63 22.25 12.89 0.69
CA ALA A 63 23.43 12.61 -0.12
C ALA A 63 23.88 13.87 -0.86
N GLY A 64 25.19 14.10 -0.93
CA GLY A 64 25.80 15.01 -1.90
C GLY A 64 25.73 14.45 -3.33
N ALA A 65 26.12 15.25 -4.32
CA ALA A 65 26.03 14.90 -5.74
C ALA A 65 26.70 13.55 -6.08
N GLU A 66 27.87 13.26 -5.50
CA GLU A 66 28.64 12.04 -5.77
C GLU A 66 27.90 10.75 -5.39
N ASN A 67 27.09 10.79 -4.32
CA ASN A 67 26.36 9.63 -3.80
C ASN A 67 24.85 9.66 -4.13
N ALA A 68 24.42 10.63 -4.93
CA ALA A 68 23.01 10.86 -5.19
C ALA A 68 22.37 9.70 -5.96
N GLN A 69 23.10 9.08 -6.91
CA GLN A 69 22.59 7.96 -7.70
C GLN A 69 22.30 6.75 -6.82
N ASP A 70 23.25 6.33 -5.99
CA ASP A 70 23.06 5.23 -5.04
C ASP A 70 21.89 5.49 -4.09
N ARG A 71 21.76 6.75 -3.66
CA ARG A 71 20.65 7.15 -2.79
C ARG A 71 19.30 7.07 -3.51
N ILE A 72 19.23 7.48 -4.76
CA ILE A 72 18.01 7.41 -5.59
C ILE A 72 17.63 5.95 -5.82
N LEU A 73 18.59 5.08 -6.12
CA LEU A 73 18.35 3.66 -6.30
C LEU A 73 17.76 3.03 -5.02
N GLN A 74 18.36 3.33 -3.85
CA GLN A 74 17.87 2.84 -2.56
C GLN A 74 16.45 3.33 -2.24
N LEU A 75 16.12 4.58 -2.56
CA LEU A 75 14.75 5.07 -2.38
C LEU A 75 13.76 4.32 -3.29
N GLY A 76 14.13 4.08 -4.56
CA GLY A 76 13.30 3.36 -5.53
C GLY A 76 12.97 1.92 -5.14
N GLN A 77 13.71 1.33 -4.19
CA GLN A 77 13.48 -0.02 -3.66
C GLN A 77 12.32 -0.08 -2.64
N THR A 78 11.82 1.06 -2.17
CA THR A 78 10.70 1.13 -1.21
C THR A 78 9.46 1.70 -1.87
N ALA A 79 8.26 1.38 -1.35
CA ALA A 79 7.03 1.94 -1.89
C ALA A 79 6.98 3.46 -1.71
N ALA A 80 7.35 3.95 -0.52
CA ALA A 80 7.38 5.38 -0.24
C ALA A 80 8.43 6.14 -1.06
N GLY A 81 9.64 5.59 -1.20
CA GLY A 81 10.70 6.23 -1.95
C GLY A 81 10.44 6.23 -3.46
N LEU A 82 9.87 5.14 -4.01
CA LEU A 82 9.39 5.13 -5.40
C LEU A 82 8.31 6.19 -5.62
N ALA A 83 7.30 6.25 -4.74
CA ALA A 83 6.27 7.28 -4.78
C ALA A 83 6.89 8.69 -4.75
N ALA A 84 7.90 8.93 -3.92
CA ALA A 84 8.53 10.24 -3.81
C ALA A 84 9.29 10.64 -5.09
N LEU A 85 10.02 9.71 -5.69
CA LEU A 85 10.76 9.94 -6.95
C LEU A 85 9.80 10.23 -8.11
N ILE A 86 8.67 9.51 -8.19
CA ILE A 86 7.66 9.70 -9.22
C ILE A 86 6.90 11.01 -9.01
N MET A 87 6.39 11.24 -7.80
CA MET A 87 5.41 12.29 -7.50
C MET A 87 6.05 13.68 -7.34
N SER A 88 7.26 13.78 -6.78
CA SER A 88 7.94 15.07 -6.59
C SER A 88 8.13 15.85 -7.89
N SER A 89 8.14 17.18 -7.82
CA SER A 89 8.43 18.03 -8.98
C SER A 89 9.92 18.18 -9.22
N ARG A 90 10.74 18.27 -8.16
CA ARG A 90 12.20 18.38 -8.22
C ARG A 90 12.87 17.47 -7.22
N ILE A 91 14.14 17.16 -7.46
CA ILE A 91 14.98 16.38 -6.56
C ILE A 91 16.24 17.20 -6.28
N GLU A 92 16.64 17.30 -5.02
CA GLU A 92 17.82 18.08 -4.60
C GLU A 92 18.76 17.25 -3.74
N THR A 93 20.06 17.51 -3.84
CA THR A 93 21.09 16.96 -2.94
C THR A 93 20.97 17.55 -1.53
N GLU A 94 21.79 17.06 -0.62
CA GLU A 94 21.91 17.63 0.73
C GLU A 94 22.38 19.10 0.70
N ALA A 95 23.17 19.48 -0.30
CA ALA A 95 23.65 20.83 -0.53
C ALA A 95 22.69 21.69 -1.37
N HIS A 96 21.45 21.23 -1.60
CA HIS A 96 20.42 21.92 -2.41
C HIS A 96 20.76 22.06 -3.89
N GLU A 97 21.66 21.23 -4.41
CA GLU A 97 21.93 21.18 -5.85
C GLU A 97 20.81 20.40 -6.54
N THR A 98 20.25 20.96 -7.60
CA THR A 98 19.17 20.31 -8.34
C THR A 98 19.69 19.12 -9.14
N ILE A 99 19.02 17.98 -8.99
CA ILE A 99 19.22 16.79 -9.80
C ILE A 99 18.19 16.79 -10.92
N GLU A 100 18.65 16.60 -12.16
CA GLU A 100 17.77 16.49 -13.31
C GLU A 100 16.87 15.25 -13.17
N LYS A 101 15.55 15.44 -13.27
CA LYS A 101 14.58 14.40 -12.93
C LYS A 101 14.70 13.18 -13.85
N ARG A 102 14.95 13.35 -15.16
CA ARG A 102 15.13 12.23 -16.09
C ARG A 102 16.39 11.43 -15.77
N ALA A 103 17.47 12.06 -15.34
CA ALA A 103 18.67 11.39 -14.84
C ALA A 103 18.34 10.55 -13.60
N ALA A 104 17.62 11.12 -12.62
CA ALA A 104 17.16 10.38 -11.44
C ALA A 104 16.27 9.18 -11.80
N LEU A 105 15.31 9.36 -12.72
CA LEU A 105 14.43 8.27 -13.18
C LEU A 105 15.17 7.20 -13.99
N THR A 106 16.27 7.57 -14.66
CA THR A 106 17.12 6.61 -15.38
C THR A 106 17.83 5.66 -14.40
N VAL A 107 18.19 6.13 -13.20
CA VAL A 107 18.81 5.30 -12.16
C VAL A 107 17.88 4.16 -11.72
N ILE A 108 16.58 4.45 -11.52
CA ILE A 108 15.59 3.44 -11.09
C ILE A 108 14.97 2.66 -12.26
N LYS A 109 15.34 2.96 -13.51
CA LYS A 109 14.79 2.32 -14.71
C LYS A 109 14.84 0.78 -14.65
N PRO A 110 15.92 0.12 -14.17
CA PRO A 110 15.95 -1.34 -14.06
C PRO A 110 14.85 -1.91 -13.16
N LEU A 111 14.49 -1.20 -12.07
CA LEU A 111 13.39 -1.60 -11.19
C LEU A 111 12.05 -1.49 -11.93
N ILE A 112 11.84 -0.41 -12.69
CA ILE A 112 10.61 -0.22 -13.49
C ILE A 112 10.48 -1.28 -14.58
N GLU A 113 11.57 -1.63 -15.27
CA GLU A 113 11.58 -2.70 -16.27
C GLU A 113 11.28 -4.06 -15.62
N ALA A 114 11.85 -4.36 -14.46
CA ALA A 114 11.53 -5.57 -13.71
C ALA A 114 10.05 -5.63 -13.28
N MET A 115 9.47 -4.52 -12.84
CA MET A 115 8.04 -4.41 -12.52
C MET A 115 7.18 -4.66 -13.77
N TYR A 116 7.54 -4.02 -14.89
CA TYR A 116 6.82 -4.15 -16.15
C TYR A 116 6.82 -5.59 -16.66
N ASP A 117 7.98 -6.26 -16.61
CA ASP A 117 8.13 -7.64 -17.09
C ASP A 117 7.62 -8.70 -16.11
N GLY A 118 7.42 -8.34 -14.84
CA GLY A 118 7.05 -9.28 -13.79
C GLY A 118 8.22 -10.09 -13.23
N ASP A 119 9.45 -9.57 -13.34
CA ASP A 119 10.62 -10.14 -12.69
C ASP A 119 10.62 -9.79 -11.19
N LEU A 120 9.75 -10.50 -10.45
CA LEU A 120 9.47 -10.24 -9.04
C LEU A 120 10.73 -10.11 -8.19
N ARG A 121 11.78 -10.88 -8.51
CA ARG A 121 13.06 -10.93 -7.76
C ARG A 121 13.84 -9.61 -7.82
N ASN A 122 13.63 -8.80 -8.85
CA ASN A 122 14.45 -7.61 -9.09
C ASN A 122 13.63 -6.30 -9.02
N THR A 123 12.44 -6.36 -8.44
CA THR A 123 11.55 -5.18 -8.31
C THR A 123 11.91 -4.26 -7.14
N SER A 124 12.66 -4.75 -6.16
CA SER A 124 12.96 -3.99 -4.93
C SER A 124 14.32 -4.31 -4.30
N SER A 125 15.04 -5.33 -4.79
CA SER A 125 16.29 -5.80 -4.20
C SER A 125 17.47 -5.64 -5.14
N GLU A 126 18.66 -5.59 -4.55
CA GLU A 126 19.90 -5.78 -5.29
C GLU A 126 19.94 -7.19 -5.90
N ARG A 127 20.47 -7.29 -7.12
CA ARG A 127 20.43 -8.50 -7.94
C ARG A 127 21.11 -9.68 -7.22
N GLY A 128 20.40 -10.80 -7.09
CA GLY A 128 20.95 -12.06 -6.56
C GLY A 128 20.64 -12.36 -5.09
N ALA A 129 20.12 -11.39 -4.34
CA ALA A 129 19.61 -11.64 -2.99
C ALA A 129 18.21 -12.28 -3.01
N ARG A 130 17.83 -12.92 -1.90
CA ARG A 130 16.43 -13.29 -1.65
C ARG A 130 15.63 -12.00 -1.40
N PRO A 131 14.55 -11.73 -2.15
CA PRO A 131 13.79 -10.51 -1.96
C PRO A 131 13.07 -10.53 -0.61
N THR A 132 13.14 -9.42 0.14
CA THR A 132 12.32 -9.15 1.34
C THR A 132 11.14 -8.24 1.02
N ALA A 133 11.12 -7.65 -0.17
CA ALA A 133 10.01 -6.89 -0.71
C ALA A 133 9.83 -7.24 -2.20
N ILE A 134 8.62 -7.10 -2.72
CA ILE A 134 8.28 -7.16 -4.14
C ILE A 134 7.36 -5.98 -4.37
N ASN A 135 7.80 -5.03 -5.19
CA ASN A 135 7.03 -3.83 -5.51
C ASN A 135 6.52 -3.97 -6.94
N LEU A 136 5.23 -3.75 -7.17
CA LEU A 136 4.63 -3.82 -8.50
C LEU A 136 3.72 -2.62 -8.66
N PHE A 137 4.23 -1.59 -9.34
CA PHE A 137 3.53 -0.31 -9.50
C PHE A 137 3.40 0.07 -10.96
N SER A 138 2.17 0.38 -11.35
CA SER A 138 1.82 1.07 -12.58
C SER A 138 1.93 2.57 -12.36
N ILE A 139 2.76 3.23 -13.18
CA ILE A 139 2.93 4.68 -13.16
C ILE A 139 2.03 5.28 -14.24
N ASN A 140 1.09 6.11 -13.84
CA ASN A 140 0.09 6.68 -14.74
C ASN A 140 0.77 7.44 -15.90
N PHE A 141 0.31 7.19 -17.12
CA PHE A 141 0.77 7.82 -18.37
C PHE A 141 2.23 7.59 -18.73
N ALA A 142 2.93 6.67 -18.06
CA ALA A 142 4.25 6.23 -18.46
C ALA A 142 4.18 5.27 -19.66
N LYS A 143 5.26 5.18 -20.44
CA LYS A 143 5.37 4.21 -21.55
C LYS A 143 5.14 2.76 -21.10
N MET A 144 5.53 2.45 -19.85
CA MET A 144 5.38 1.14 -19.21
C MET A 144 4.32 1.19 -18.10
N GLU A 145 3.24 1.96 -18.29
CA GLU A 145 2.16 2.08 -17.29
C GLU A 145 1.54 0.73 -16.94
N PHE A 146 1.10 -0.04 -17.94
CA PHE A 146 0.37 -1.29 -17.73
C PHE A 146 1.33 -2.46 -17.61
N ILE A 147 1.74 -2.76 -16.36
CA ILE A 147 2.70 -3.83 -16.07
C ILE A 147 2.09 -5.22 -16.33
N LYS A 148 2.88 -6.15 -16.88
CA LYS A 148 2.40 -7.49 -17.24
C LYS A 148 1.83 -8.32 -16.06
N PRO A 149 2.31 -8.17 -14.81
CA PRO A 149 1.70 -8.87 -13.69
C PRO A 149 0.22 -8.54 -13.44
N PHE A 150 -0.23 -7.33 -13.80
CA PHE A 150 -1.60 -6.88 -13.56
C PHE A 150 -2.44 -6.86 -14.83
N TYR A 151 -1.82 -6.62 -15.99
CA TYR A 151 -2.54 -6.35 -17.24
C TYR A 151 -2.12 -7.26 -18.40
N TYR A 152 -3.08 -7.55 -19.27
CA TYR A 152 -2.89 -8.15 -20.60
C TYR A 152 -3.58 -7.31 -21.68
N GLY A 153 -3.50 -7.72 -22.95
CA GLY A 153 -4.27 -7.10 -24.03
C GLY A 153 -3.55 -5.97 -24.79
N GLY A 154 -2.28 -5.69 -24.46
CA GLY A 154 -1.42 -4.79 -25.23
C GLY A 154 -1.98 -3.37 -25.31
N THR A 155 -2.54 -3.01 -26.48
CA THR A 155 -3.09 -1.67 -26.75
C THR A 155 -4.43 -1.40 -26.06
N SER A 156 -5.15 -2.44 -25.64
CA SER A 156 -6.38 -2.34 -24.84
C SER A 156 -6.17 -3.10 -23.53
N PRO A 157 -5.51 -2.48 -22.54
CA PRO A 157 -5.11 -3.16 -21.32
C PRO A 157 -6.35 -3.60 -20.52
N GLN A 158 -6.34 -4.86 -20.11
CA GLN A 158 -7.35 -5.46 -19.26
C GLN A 158 -6.69 -6.08 -18.04
N ILE A 159 -7.34 -5.99 -16.89
CA ILE A 159 -6.84 -6.57 -15.64
C ILE A 159 -6.99 -8.09 -15.69
N HIS A 160 -5.93 -8.78 -15.27
CA HIS A 160 -5.91 -10.23 -15.19
C HIS A 160 -6.98 -10.82 -14.25
N SER A 161 -7.32 -12.10 -14.46
CA SER A 161 -8.28 -12.82 -13.64
C SER A 161 -7.81 -13.05 -12.19
N HIS A 162 -8.75 -13.36 -11.30
CA HIS A 162 -8.45 -13.68 -9.89
C HIS A 162 -7.42 -14.80 -9.74
N SER A 163 -7.42 -15.80 -10.64
CA SER A 163 -6.45 -16.91 -10.65
C SER A 163 -5.01 -16.49 -10.96
N SER A 164 -4.82 -15.45 -11.79
CA SER A 164 -3.49 -14.89 -12.06
C SER A 164 -2.96 -14.18 -10.83
N PHE A 165 -3.80 -13.42 -10.12
CA PHE A 165 -3.40 -12.77 -8.87
C PHE A 165 -3.15 -13.78 -7.74
N ALA A 166 -3.90 -14.89 -7.70
CA ALA A 166 -3.59 -16.01 -6.81
C ALA A 166 -2.20 -16.57 -7.09
N SER A 167 -1.89 -16.86 -8.36
CA SER A 167 -0.56 -17.30 -8.79
C SER A 167 0.54 -16.29 -8.43
N LEU A 168 0.27 -14.99 -8.59
CA LEU A 168 1.19 -13.92 -8.22
C LEU A 168 1.55 -13.94 -6.74
N LEU A 169 0.56 -14.11 -5.85
CA LEU A 169 0.77 -14.22 -4.41
C LEU A 169 1.57 -15.48 -4.05
N GLU A 170 1.26 -16.62 -4.68
CA GLU A 170 2.01 -17.86 -4.49
C GLU A 170 3.47 -17.73 -4.90
N MET A 171 3.74 -17.14 -6.07
CA MET A 171 5.10 -16.89 -6.56
C MET A 171 5.85 -15.94 -5.64
N SER A 172 5.21 -14.84 -5.21
CA SER A 172 5.80 -13.87 -4.29
C SER A 172 6.19 -14.54 -2.97
N SER A 173 5.27 -15.30 -2.37
CA SER A 173 5.55 -16.05 -1.14
C SER A 173 6.65 -17.09 -1.33
N ALA A 174 6.71 -17.78 -2.49
CA ALA A 174 7.73 -18.78 -2.76
C ALA A 174 9.14 -18.19 -2.91
N LEU A 175 9.26 -16.93 -3.32
CA LEU A 175 10.53 -16.21 -3.36
C LEU A 175 10.97 -15.74 -1.98
N MET A 176 10.01 -15.50 -1.08
CA MET A 176 10.24 -14.88 0.23
C MET A 176 10.35 -15.85 1.39
N HIS A 177 9.74 -17.05 1.33
CA HIS A 177 9.57 -17.96 2.49
C HIS A 177 10.17 -19.36 2.28
N SER A 178 10.48 -20.05 3.38
CA SER A 178 11.01 -21.42 3.29
C SER A 178 9.97 -22.39 2.71
N LYS A 179 10.37 -23.63 2.39
CA LYS A 179 9.43 -24.65 1.88
C LYS A 179 8.31 -24.95 2.90
N GLN A 180 8.62 -24.93 4.19
CA GLN A 180 7.67 -25.22 5.26
C GLN A 180 6.65 -24.08 5.41
N ASP A 181 7.15 -22.85 5.51
CA ASP A 181 6.33 -21.63 5.63
C ASP A 181 5.41 -21.46 4.43
N LYS A 182 5.94 -21.70 3.21
CA LYS A 182 5.14 -21.71 1.98
C LYS A 182 3.98 -22.69 2.10
N LYS A 183 4.22 -23.91 2.60
CA LYS A 183 3.16 -24.92 2.76
C LYS A 183 2.12 -24.48 3.79
N SER A 184 2.55 -23.84 4.87
CA SER A 184 1.66 -23.27 5.91
C SER A 184 0.73 -22.21 5.30
N LEU A 185 1.30 -21.21 4.61
CA LEU A 185 0.56 -20.13 3.94
C LEU A 185 -0.41 -20.63 2.86
N LEU A 186 0.02 -21.60 2.04
CA LEU A 186 -0.83 -22.22 1.02
C LEU A 186 -2.03 -22.94 1.66
N ARG A 187 -1.78 -23.73 2.71
CA ARG A 187 -2.85 -24.44 3.44
C ARG A 187 -3.79 -23.46 4.15
N GLY A 188 -3.26 -22.34 4.65
CA GLY A 188 -4.03 -21.27 5.27
C GLY A 188 -4.95 -20.52 4.29
N GLY A 189 -4.69 -20.64 2.99
CA GLY A 189 -5.53 -20.04 1.95
C GLY A 189 -4.97 -18.75 1.35
N LEU A 190 -3.65 -18.52 1.38
CA LEU A 190 -3.01 -17.37 0.71
C LEU A 190 -3.49 -17.16 -0.75
N PRO A 191 -3.64 -18.20 -1.60
CA PRO A 191 -4.10 -18.02 -2.98
C PRO A 191 -5.52 -17.46 -3.09
N ALA A 192 -6.37 -17.71 -2.09
CA ALA A 192 -7.73 -17.18 -2.06
C ALA A 192 -7.77 -15.66 -1.86
N LEU A 193 -6.68 -15.04 -1.38
CA LEU A 193 -6.54 -13.58 -1.37
C LEU A 193 -6.26 -13.00 -2.76
N GLY A 194 -6.04 -13.84 -3.78
CA GLY A 194 -5.88 -13.41 -5.16
C GLY A 194 -7.10 -12.65 -5.70
N SER A 195 -8.32 -13.03 -5.31
CA SER A 195 -9.53 -12.26 -5.66
C SER A 195 -9.53 -10.89 -5.01
N VAL A 196 -9.17 -10.79 -3.73
CA VAL A 196 -9.06 -9.51 -3.00
C VAL A 196 -8.06 -8.60 -3.70
N LEU A 197 -6.88 -9.12 -4.03
CA LEU A 197 -5.85 -8.33 -4.68
C LEU A 197 -6.30 -7.87 -6.08
N ALA A 198 -6.94 -8.74 -6.86
CA ALA A 198 -7.46 -8.39 -8.18
C ALA A 198 -8.50 -7.26 -8.11
N GLU A 199 -9.44 -7.36 -7.17
CA GLU A 199 -10.47 -6.34 -6.95
C GLU A 199 -9.87 -5.01 -6.49
N LEU A 200 -8.94 -5.03 -5.53
CA LEU A 200 -8.27 -3.81 -5.06
C LEU A 200 -7.47 -3.14 -6.18
N ILE A 201 -6.77 -3.91 -7.02
CA ILE A 201 -6.06 -3.37 -8.18
C ILE A 201 -7.03 -2.83 -9.24
N ALA A 202 -8.18 -3.47 -9.46
CA ALA A 202 -9.22 -2.95 -10.35
C ALA A 202 -9.78 -1.62 -9.90
N ASN A 203 -10.00 -1.45 -8.60
CA ASN A 203 -10.47 -0.18 -8.04
C ASN A 203 -9.39 0.89 -8.14
N ALA A 204 -8.16 0.55 -7.80
CA ALA A 204 -7.03 1.44 -7.94
C ALA A 204 -6.86 1.90 -9.40
N ASP A 205 -6.98 0.99 -10.37
CA ASP A 205 -6.95 1.31 -11.81
C ASP A 205 -8.08 2.26 -12.22
N GLN A 206 -9.30 1.97 -11.80
CA GLN A 206 -10.46 2.79 -12.13
C GLN A 206 -10.40 4.19 -11.50
N HIS A 207 -9.84 4.32 -10.30
CA HIS A 207 -10.01 5.52 -9.47
C HIS A 207 -8.77 6.41 -9.37
N SER A 208 -7.57 5.90 -9.66
CA SER A 208 -6.32 6.64 -9.48
C SER A 208 -5.86 7.47 -10.67
N VAL A 209 -6.57 7.39 -11.81
CA VAL A 209 -6.15 8.02 -13.07
C VAL A 209 -6.62 9.48 -13.17
N THR A 210 -7.77 9.80 -12.56
CA THR A 210 -8.40 11.12 -12.62
C THR A 210 -8.76 11.67 -11.25
N ASP A 211 -8.94 12.98 -11.18
CA ASP A 211 -9.54 13.64 -10.01
C ASP A 211 -11.06 13.48 -9.95
N VAL A 212 -11.69 14.14 -8.98
CA VAL A 212 -13.15 14.13 -8.79
C VAL A 212 -13.90 14.77 -9.97
N HIS A 213 -13.23 15.64 -10.74
CA HIS A 213 -13.73 16.30 -11.95
C HIS A 213 -13.52 15.48 -13.22
N GLY A 214 -12.85 14.33 -13.12
CA GLY A 214 -12.50 13.51 -14.29
C GLY A 214 -11.27 14.00 -15.04
N VAL A 215 -10.56 15.01 -14.53
CA VAL A 215 -9.31 15.50 -15.10
C VAL A 215 -8.20 14.50 -14.80
N LYS A 216 -7.43 14.14 -15.83
CA LYS A 216 -6.29 13.22 -15.70
C LYS A 216 -5.19 13.84 -14.84
N TYR A 217 -4.68 13.08 -13.88
CA TYR A 217 -3.54 13.54 -13.10
C TYR A 217 -2.27 13.63 -13.96
N LYS A 218 -1.42 14.63 -13.69
CA LYS A 218 -0.09 14.72 -14.34
C LYS A 218 0.86 13.62 -13.89
N LYS A 219 0.68 13.13 -12.66
CA LYS A 219 1.49 12.10 -12.01
C LYS A 219 0.57 11.27 -11.13
N GLY A 220 0.81 9.97 -11.09
CA GLY A 220 0.09 9.06 -10.23
C GLY A 220 0.71 7.67 -10.30
N LEU A 221 0.41 6.87 -9.30
CA LEU A 221 0.79 5.47 -9.27
C LEU A 221 -0.29 4.63 -8.60
N ARG A 222 -0.30 3.36 -8.97
CA ARG A 222 -1.17 2.34 -8.39
C ARG A 222 -0.48 1.00 -8.40
N GLY A 223 -0.65 0.22 -7.35
CA GLY A 223 -0.02 -1.10 -7.33
C GLY A 223 0.01 -1.74 -5.97
N THR A 224 0.85 -2.76 -5.84
CA THR A 224 1.01 -3.53 -4.62
C THR A 224 2.46 -3.63 -4.18
N SER A 225 2.68 -3.66 -2.87
CA SER A 225 3.93 -4.05 -2.25
C SER A 225 3.68 -5.30 -1.41
N VAL A 226 4.44 -6.36 -1.68
CA VAL A 226 4.46 -7.58 -0.87
C VAL A 226 5.77 -7.60 -0.09
N LYS A 227 5.72 -7.68 1.23
CA LYS A 227 6.91 -7.68 2.09
C LYS A 227 6.92 -8.88 2.99
N SER A 228 8.10 -9.41 3.26
CA SER A 228 8.33 -10.43 4.27
C SER A 228 9.22 -9.84 5.34
N GLY A 229 8.89 -10.11 6.59
CA GLY A 229 9.75 -9.71 7.69
C GLY A 229 9.33 -10.31 9.02
N ARG A 230 9.96 -9.83 10.08
CA ARG A 230 9.80 -10.38 11.42
C ARG A 230 9.88 -9.28 12.47
N ILE A 231 9.16 -9.49 13.56
CA ILE A 231 9.23 -8.65 14.77
C ILE A 231 9.67 -9.51 15.93
N LYS A 232 10.67 -9.05 16.66
CA LYS A 232 11.10 -9.73 17.89
C LYS A 232 10.11 -9.45 19.01
N LYS A 233 9.98 -10.39 19.93
CA LYS A 233 9.17 -10.25 21.13
C LYS A 233 9.56 -9.01 21.95
N GLU A 234 10.86 -8.74 22.06
CA GLU A 234 11.38 -7.55 22.75
C GLU A 234 10.99 -6.25 22.04
N ASP A 235 10.81 -6.23 20.72
CA ASP A 235 10.50 -5.01 19.95
C ASP A 235 9.01 -4.67 19.90
N ILE A 236 8.12 -5.54 20.44
CA ILE A 236 6.66 -5.31 20.40
C ILE A 236 6.29 -3.98 21.07
N HIS A 237 6.97 -3.61 22.15
CA HIS A 237 6.66 -2.37 22.88
C HIS A 237 6.82 -1.11 22.01
N LEU A 238 7.79 -1.13 21.08
CA LEU A 238 8.07 -0.02 20.16
C LEU A 238 6.91 0.27 19.20
N VAL A 239 6.07 -0.73 18.93
CA VAL A 239 4.84 -0.59 18.14
C VAL A 239 3.58 -0.56 19.01
N SER A 240 3.60 -1.13 20.23
CA SER A 240 2.39 -1.28 21.05
C SER A 240 1.93 -0.04 21.78
N ASP A 241 2.84 0.86 22.14
CA ASP A 241 2.52 2.01 23.00
C ASP A 241 1.49 2.95 22.35
N LYS A 242 1.41 2.93 21.01
CA LYS A 242 0.42 3.70 20.23
C LYS A 242 -0.48 2.82 19.35
N GLU A 243 -0.12 1.57 19.07
CA GLU A 243 -0.94 0.61 18.29
C GLU A 243 -1.37 -0.62 19.10
N PRO A 244 -2.23 -0.47 20.13
CA PRO A 244 -2.58 -1.58 21.02
C PRO A 244 -3.22 -2.76 20.28
N GLN A 245 -3.98 -2.49 19.23
CA GLN A 245 -4.67 -3.51 18.43
C GLN A 245 -3.69 -4.36 17.62
N PHE A 246 -2.68 -3.70 17.05
CA PHE A 246 -1.62 -4.37 16.31
C PHE A 246 -0.75 -5.21 17.25
N ALA A 247 -0.38 -4.66 18.41
CA ALA A 247 0.36 -5.40 19.44
C ALA A 247 -0.40 -6.62 19.94
N LEU A 248 -1.71 -6.49 20.16
CA LEU A 248 -2.57 -7.63 20.50
C LEU A 248 -2.59 -8.70 19.40
N PHE A 249 -2.61 -8.28 18.13
CA PHE A 249 -2.49 -9.20 16.99
C PHE A 249 -1.15 -9.95 17.01
N VAL A 250 -0.03 -9.25 17.22
CA VAL A 250 1.31 -9.87 17.30
C VAL A 250 1.40 -10.84 18.47
N MET A 251 1.03 -10.40 19.68
CA MET A 251 1.10 -11.24 20.88
C MET A 251 0.24 -12.51 20.78
N ARG A 252 -0.92 -12.44 20.13
CA ARG A 252 -1.81 -13.60 19.96
C ARG A 252 -1.30 -14.62 18.96
N ASN A 253 -0.52 -14.18 17.96
CA ASN A 253 -0.01 -15.05 16.91
C ASN A 253 1.43 -15.51 17.16
N MET A 254 2.13 -14.91 18.13
CA MET A 254 3.44 -15.35 18.57
C MET A 254 3.33 -16.65 19.36
N LEU A 255 4.11 -17.67 18.96
CA LEU A 255 4.21 -18.92 19.71
C LEU A 255 4.87 -18.67 21.07
N LYS A 256 4.46 -19.42 22.10
CA LYS A 256 4.85 -19.20 23.50
C LYS A 256 6.38 -19.09 23.71
N ASP A 257 7.13 -19.91 22.98
CA ASP A 257 8.59 -20.02 23.08
C ASP A 257 9.33 -19.43 21.87
N ALA A 258 8.63 -18.67 21.01
CA ALA A 258 9.25 -18.01 19.87
C ALA A 258 9.81 -16.63 20.26
N ASP A 259 11.03 -16.34 19.81
CA ASP A 259 11.69 -15.04 20.00
C ASP A 259 11.20 -13.97 19.01
N PHE A 260 10.57 -14.39 17.91
CA PHE A 260 10.05 -13.51 16.88
C PHE A 260 8.77 -14.08 16.25
N LEU A 261 7.96 -13.19 15.67
CA LEU A 261 6.86 -13.53 14.77
C LEU A 261 7.26 -13.11 13.36
N GLU A 262 7.21 -14.05 12.41
CA GLU A 262 7.36 -13.76 10.98
C GLU A 262 6.00 -13.43 10.37
N PHE A 263 6.00 -12.65 9.30
CA PHE A 263 4.79 -12.28 8.59
C PHE A 263 5.06 -11.94 7.13
N ILE A 264 4.01 -12.10 6.34
CA ILE A 264 3.88 -11.51 5.01
C ILE A 264 2.90 -10.34 5.09
N GLU A 265 3.31 -9.20 4.54
CA GLU A 265 2.51 -8.01 4.38
C GLU A 265 2.18 -7.83 2.89
N ILE A 266 0.91 -7.54 2.58
CA ILE A 266 0.45 -7.20 1.23
C ILE A 266 -0.24 -5.85 1.33
N SER A 267 0.31 -4.85 0.68
CA SER A 267 -0.19 -3.47 0.71
C SER A 267 -0.55 -3.00 -0.70
N VAL A 268 -1.83 -2.70 -0.95
CA VAL A 268 -2.30 -2.06 -2.18
C VAL A 268 -2.35 -0.55 -1.95
N ILE A 269 -1.76 0.21 -2.87
CA ILE A 269 -1.61 1.66 -2.76
C ILE A 269 -2.05 2.28 -4.08
N ASP A 270 -2.86 3.32 -4.00
CA ASP A 270 -3.26 4.12 -5.15
C ASP A 270 -3.20 5.62 -4.85
N SER A 271 -2.98 6.42 -5.89
CA SER A 271 -2.94 7.87 -5.81
C SER A 271 -4.25 8.53 -6.25
N GLY A 272 -5.42 7.91 -6.07
CA GLY A 272 -6.71 8.50 -6.42
C GLY A 272 -7.19 9.56 -5.43
N PRO A 273 -8.43 10.05 -5.56
CA PRO A 273 -9.04 11.00 -4.62
C PRO A 273 -9.55 10.34 -3.32
N GLY A 274 -9.40 9.03 -3.18
CA GLY A 274 -9.97 8.24 -2.08
C GLY A 274 -11.37 7.67 -2.38
N LEU A 275 -11.75 6.63 -1.63
CA LEU A 275 -12.93 5.81 -1.90
C LEU A 275 -14.24 6.60 -1.76
N ALA A 276 -14.48 7.18 -0.58
CA ALA A 276 -15.71 7.90 -0.29
C ALA A 276 -15.90 9.11 -1.22
N ARG A 277 -14.85 9.89 -1.45
CA ARG A 277 -14.92 11.08 -2.33
C ARG A 277 -15.33 10.68 -3.75
N ARG A 278 -14.71 9.64 -4.32
CA ARG A 278 -15.07 9.12 -5.65
C ARG A 278 -16.50 8.58 -5.68
N TRP A 279 -16.85 7.78 -4.68
CA TRP A 279 -18.14 7.13 -4.58
C TRP A 279 -19.29 8.13 -4.50
N LEU A 280 -19.20 9.07 -3.57
CA LEU A 280 -20.19 10.13 -3.40
C LEU A 280 -20.28 11.00 -4.63
N SER A 281 -19.15 11.37 -5.24
CA SER A 281 -19.16 12.18 -6.47
C SER A 281 -19.91 11.48 -7.60
N SER A 282 -19.68 10.17 -7.76
CA SER A 282 -20.39 9.36 -8.76
C SER A 282 -21.88 9.18 -8.42
N LYS A 283 -22.24 8.99 -7.15
CA LYS A 283 -23.62 8.75 -6.69
C LYS A 283 -24.47 10.01 -6.80
N GLN A 284 -23.88 11.18 -6.54
CA GLN A 284 -24.55 12.49 -6.58
C GLN A 284 -24.51 13.13 -7.97
N GLY A 285 -23.65 12.66 -8.89
CA GLY A 285 -23.46 13.26 -10.20
C GLY A 285 -22.77 14.63 -10.17
N ALA A 286 -22.15 14.99 -9.03
CA ALA A 286 -21.44 16.23 -8.80
C ALA A 286 -20.18 15.97 -7.98
N PRO A 287 -19.07 16.71 -8.20
CA PRO A 287 -17.82 16.49 -7.48
C PRO A 287 -17.96 16.87 -6.00
N VAL A 288 -17.45 16.00 -5.13
CA VAL A 288 -17.20 16.33 -3.72
C VAL A 288 -15.82 16.97 -3.62
N GLU A 289 -15.76 18.29 -3.46
CA GLU A 289 -14.51 19.05 -3.43
C GLU A 289 -13.69 18.78 -2.17
N ALA A 290 -14.28 19.02 -0.99
CA ALA A 290 -13.62 18.86 0.29
C ALA A 290 -14.37 17.85 1.16
N LEU A 291 -13.64 16.85 1.66
CA LEU A 291 -14.21 15.90 2.62
C LEU A 291 -14.61 16.58 3.92
N ASN A 292 -13.90 17.64 4.33
CA ASN A 292 -14.19 18.39 5.55
C ASN A 292 -15.61 18.98 5.60
N ASP A 293 -16.25 19.17 4.45
CA ASP A 293 -17.63 19.67 4.36
C ASP A 293 -18.68 18.57 4.62
N LEU A 294 -18.24 17.30 4.70
CA LEU A 294 -19.10 16.15 4.97
C LEU A 294 -18.95 15.68 6.41
N PRO A 295 -20.05 15.26 7.08
CA PRO A 295 -19.95 14.54 8.34
C PRO A 295 -19.11 13.27 8.18
N LEU A 296 -18.21 13.00 9.13
CA LEU A 296 -17.34 11.81 9.09
C LEU A 296 -18.14 10.51 8.98
N ALA A 297 -19.33 10.43 9.59
CA ALA A 297 -20.22 9.28 9.49
C ALA A 297 -20.67 8.99 8.04
N VAL A 298 -20.92 10.02 7.23
CA VAL A 298 -21.29 9.89 5.81
C VAL A 298 -20.09 9.37 5.01
N GLU A 299 -18.89 9.86 5.31
CA GLU A 299 -17.66 9.37 4.68
C GLU A 299 -17.37 7.90 5.04
N LEU A 300 -17.59 7.54 6.30
CA LEU A 300 -17.47 6.16 6.78
C LEU A 300 -18.46 5.24 6.08
N GLU A 301 -19.74 5.63 6.03
CA GLU A 301 -20.79 4.86 5.36
C GLU A 301 -20.47 4.69 3.87
N ALA A 302 -20.08 5.77 3.18
CA ALA A 302 -19.66 5.73 1.78
C ALA A 302 -18.46 4.79 1.57
N THR A 303 -17.47 4.82 2.46
CA THR A 303 -16.31 3.92 2.41
C THR A 303 -16.74 2.46 2.57
N LEU A 304 -17.60 2.16 3.54
CA LEU A 304 -18.13 0.82 3.75
C LEU A 304 -19.03 0.37 2.58
N GLU A 305 -19.81 1.28 1.99
CA GLU A 305 -20.58 1.04 0.76
C GLU A 305 -19.67 0.70 -0.42
N CYS A 306 -18.50 1.34 -0.56
CA CYS A 306 -17.52 0.93 -1.57
C CYS A 306 -17.17 -0.54 -1.38
N PHE A 307 -16.73 -0.93 -0.18
CA PHE A 307 -16.42 -2.34 0.10
C PHE A 307 -17.63 -3.23 -0.21
N LYS A 308 -18.82 -2.91 0.32
CA LYS A 308 -20.07 -3.67 0.12
C LYS A 308 -20.54 -3.74 -1.34
N LYS A 309 -20.42 -2.68 -2.14
CA LYS A 309 -20.82 -2.75 -3.54
C LYS A 309 -19.88 -3.68 -4.31
N HIS A 310 -18.61 -3.70 -3.92
CA HIS A 310 -17.62 -4.58 -4.50
C HIS A 310 -17.77 -6.02 -3.97
N VAL A 311 -18.40 -6.16 -2.80
CA VAL A 311 -19.02 -7.41 -2.30
C VAL A 311 -20.21 -7.86 -3.18
N THR A 312 -21.01 -6.95 -3.75
CA THR A 312 -22.31 -7.27 -4.37
C THR A 312 -22.44 -7.05 -5.88
N THR A 313 -21.41 -6.61 -6.62
CA THR A 313 -21.55 -6.31 -8.05
C THR A 313 -21.54 -7.55 -8.97
N LYS A 314 -22.72 -8.15 -9.14
CA LYS A 314 -23.42 -8.54 -10.41
C LYS A 314 -24.16 -9.88 -10.28
N ASP A 315 -25.41 -9.89 -10.76
CA ASP A 315 -26.37 -11.00 -10.81
C ASP A 315 -25.89 -12.23 -11.61
N SER A 316 -24.93 -12.97 -11.08
CA SER A 316 -24.69 -14.35 -11.49
C SER A 316 -24.59 -15.23 -10.25
N VAL A 317 -25.21 -16.40 -10.28
CA VAL A 317 -25.34 -17.34 -9.16
C VAL A 317 -23.98 -17.80 -8.56
N THR A 318 -22.85 -17.40 -9.17
CA THR A 318 -21.48 -17.77 -8.79
C THR A 318 -20.64 -16.65 -8.16
N SER A 319 -21.07 -15.38 -8.18
CA SER A 319 -20.21 -14.23 -7.81
C SER A 319 -20.19 -13.93 -6.30
N GLY A 320 -21.24 -14.27 -5.54
CA GLY A 320 -21.27 -14.12 -4.07
C GLY A 320 -20.29 -15.03 -3.31
N MET A 321 -19.70 -16.04 -3.98
CA MET A 321 -18.73 -16.96 -3.37
C MET A 321 -17.33 -16.34 -3.22
N GLY A 322 -16.92 -15.42 -4.10
CA GLY A 322 -15.55 -14.90 -4.16
C GLY A 322 -15.13 -14.13 -2.90
N LEU A 323 -16.00 -13.25 -2.41
CA LEU A 323 -15.75 -12.49 -1.19
C LEU A 323 -15.92 -13.33 0.07
N HIS A 324 -16.97 -14.13 0.17
CA HIS A 324 -17.13 -15.02 1.31
C HIS A 324 -15.86 -15.86 1.48
N ASN A 325 -15.32 -16.39 0.38
CA ASN A 325 -14.05 -17.11 0.37
C ASN A 325 -12.87 -16.23 0.79
N ALA A 326 -12.81 -14.96 0.36
CA ALA A 326 -11.76 -14.02 0.78
C ALA A 326 -11.80 -13.70 2.28
N VAL A 327 -12.96 -13.40 2.86
CA VAL A 327 -13.09 -13.13 4.29
C VAL A 327 -12.79 -14.38 5.10
N GLN A 328 -13.24 -15.55 4.64
CA GLN A 328 -12.87 -16.81 5.27
C GLN A 328 -11.38 -17.11 5.14
N ALA A 329 -10.73 -16.73 4.03
CA ALA A 329 -9.28 -16.86 3.86
C ALA A 329 -8.51 -15.93 4.81
N LEU A 330 -8.89 -14.65 4.90
CA LEU A 330 -8.36 -13.71 5.89
C LEU A 330 -8.52 -14.27 7.31
N ASN A 331 -9.67 -14.89 7.60
CA ASN A 331 -9.92 -15.52 8.88
C ASN A 331 -8.99 -16.71 9.15
N LYS A 332 -8.90 -17.67 8.23
CA LYS A 332 -8.02 -18.85 8.34
C LYS A 332 -6.54 -18.47 8.45
N LEU A 333 -6.12 -17.43 7.74
CA LEU A 333 -4.78 -16.85 7.80
C LEU A 333 -4.54 -16.02 9.07
N LYS A 334 -5.56 -15.84 9.92
CA LYS A 334 -5.51 -14.98 11.13
C LYS A 334 -5.01 -13.57 10.80
N ALA A 335 -5.40 -13.05 9.64
CA ALA A 335 -4.85 -11.81 9.12
C ALA A 335 -5.21 -10.59 9.98
N TYR A 336 -4.39 -9.55 9.92
CA TYR A 336 -4.72 -8.19 10.33
C TYR A 336 -4.87 -7.32 9.08
N VAL A 337 -5.97 -6.61 8.96
CA VAL A 337 -6.27 -5.73 7.84
C VAL A 337 -6.35 -4.29 8.31
N ARG A 338 -5.74 -3.36 7.58
CA ARG A 338 -5.85 -1.90 7.76
C ARG A 338 -6.22 -1.25 6.42
N LEU A 339 -7.15 -0.31 6.46
CA LEU A 339 -7.53 0.55 5.33
C LEU A 339 -7.35 2.00 5.75
N ARG A 340 -6.75 2.84 4.89
CA ARG A 340 -6.65 4.28 5.07
C ARG A 340 -7.06 5.00 3.78
N THR A 341 -8.11 5.82 3.85
CA THR A 341 -8.60 6.63 2.72
C THR A 341 -9.33 7.87 3.25
N GLY A 342 -9.18 9.03 2.61
CA GLY A 342 -9.86 10.26 3.04
C GLY A 342 -9.51 10.63 4.49
N ARG A 343 -10.48 10.78 5.39
CA ARG A 343 -10.30 10.99 6.84
C ARG A 343 -10.53 9.73 7.66
N VAL A 344 -10.80 8.60 6.99
CA VAL A 344 -11.16 7.33 7.63
C VAL A 344 -9.94 6.40 7.66
N CYS A 345 -9.75 5.73 8.81
CA CYS A 345 -8.87 4.59 8.93
C CYS A 345 -9.58 3.43 9.61
N LEU A 346 -9.67 2.29 8.94
CA LEU A 346 -10.37 1.11 9.44
C LEU A 346 -9.40 -0.04 9.68
N TYR A 347 -9.71 -0.90 10.63
CA TYR A 347 -8.96 -2.14 10.84
C TYR A 347 -9.84 -3.33 11.23
N GLN A 348 -9.36 -4.53 10.95
CA GLN A 348 -9.94 -5.78 11.46
C GLN A 348 -8.85 -6.81 11.71
N ALA A 349 -8.83 -7.38 12.90
CA ALA A 349 -7.95 -8.50 13.26
C ALA A 349 -8.77 -9.79 13.29
N PHE A 350 -8.38 -10.77 12.47
CA PHE A 350 -9.00 -12.08 12.44
C PHE A 350 -8.29 -13.05 13.39
N GLN A 351 -9.03 -14.06 13.85
CA GLN A 351 -8.56 -14.98 14.91
C GLN A 351 -8.50 -16.45 14.48
N GLY A 352 -8.91 -16.79 13.25
CA GLY A 352 -8.94 -18.17 12.79
C GLY A 352 -10.02 -19.00 13.47
N GLN A 353 -11.18 -18.38 13.73
CA GLN A 353 -12.33 -19.09 14.30
C GLN A 353 -12.98 -19.97 13.22
N ASP A 354 -13.53 -21.13 13.60
CA ASP A 354 -14.17 -22.05 12.65
C ASP A 354 -15.52 -21.55 12.13
N GLN A 355 -16.07 -20.50 12.73
CA GLN A 355 -17.34 -19.88 12.33
C GLN A 355 -17.16 -18.96 11.12
N VAL A 356 -18.24 -18.77 10.36
CA VAL A 356 -18.29 -17.76 9.31
C VAL A 356 -18.11 -16.39 9.94
N VAL A 357 -17.00 -15.74 9.63
CA VAL A 357 -16.72 -14.36 10.06
C VAL A 357 -17.20 -13.38 8.99
N GLU A 358 -17.83 -12.30 9.42
CA GLU A 358 -18.17 -11.17 8.57
C GLU A 358 -17.05 -10.13 8.56
N PHE A 359 -16.92 -9.39 7.45
CA PHE A 359 -16.07 -8.22 7.41
C PHE A 359 -16.81 -7.03 8.04
N ASN A 360 -16.44 -6.71 9.27
CA ASN A 360 -17.01 -5.64 10.07
C ASN A 360 -15.87 -4.85 10.73
N PRO A 361 -15.15 -4.04 9.95
CA PRO A 361 -13.97 -3.36 10.42
C PRO A 361 -14.33 -2.24 11.40
N LYS A 362 -13.43 -1.98 12.36
CA LYS A 362 -13.58 -0.96 13.39
C LYS A 362 -12.81 0.30 13.01
N ASN A 363 -13.21 1.45 13.54
CA ASN A 363 -12.42 2.65 13.41
C ASN A 363 -11.09 2.48 14.15
N TRP A 364 -9.99 2.70 13.43
CA TRP A 364 -8.65 2.55 13.96
C TRP A 364 -8.25 3.72 14.85
N SER A 365 -8.67 4.95 14.50
CA SER A 365 -8.30 6.17 15.22
C SER A 365 -9.14 6.42 16.49
N GLY A 366 -10.06 5.52 16.85
CA GLY A 366 -10.99 5.72 17.95
C GLY A 366 -11.92 6.91 17.65
N ASP A 367 -11.94 7.90 18.54
CA ASP A 367 -12.73 9.13 18.37
C ASP A 367 -11.96 10.25 17.65
N ARG A 368 -10.67 10.03 17.33
CA ARG A 368 -9.84 11.02 16.64
C ARG A 368 -10.24 11.10 15.16
N GLU A 369 -10.64 12.29 14.72
CA GLU A 369 -10.77 12.59 13.29
C GLU A 369 -9.37 12.77 12.67
N LEU A 370 -9.13 12.10 11.55
CA LEU A 370 -7.86 12.18 10.82
C LEU A 370 -7.95 13.27 9.75
N VAL A 371 -6.80 13.84 9.38
CA VAL A 371 -6.70 14.75 8.24
C VAL A 371 -6.99 13.97 6.95
N ALA A 372 -7.60 14.63 5.97
CA ALA A 372 -7.86 14.02 4.67
C ALA A 372 -6.54 13.63 3.98
N ALA A 373 -6.40 12.35 3.67
CA ALA A 373 -5.35 11.77 2.86
C ALA A 373 -5.82 11.62 1.41
N GLU A 374 -4.92 11.88 0.47
CA GLU A 374 -5.10 11.51 -0.92
C GLU A 374 -4.76 10.03 -1.12
N GLY A 375 -5.45 9.39 -2.05
CA GLY A 375 -5.28 7.97 -2.36
C GLY A 375 -5.93 7.02 -1.36
N THR A 376 -5.67 5.73 -1.55
CA THR A 376 -6.07 4.67 -0.63
C THR A 376 -4.89 3.75 -0.36
N VAL A 377 -4.78 3.29 0.89
CA VAL A 377 -3.88 2.21 1.30
C VAL A 377 -4.69 1.10 1.93
N PHE A 378 -4.54 -0.12 1.43
CA PHE A 378 -5.10 -1.31 2.02
C PHE A 378 -3.98 -2.30 2.32
N THR A 379 -3.75 -2.58 3.60
CA THR A 379 -2.67 -3.46 4.07
C THR A 379 -3.26 -4.70 4.73
N ILE A 380 -2.73 -5.87 4.37
CA ILE A 380 -3.01 -7.17 4.97
C ILE A 380 -1.70 -7.69 5.56
N CYS A 381 -1.65 -7.92 6.87
CA CYS A 381 -0.55 -8.60 7.55
C CYS A 381 -0.97 -10.01 7.92
N ILE A 382 -0.20 -11.01 7.55
CA ILE A 382 -0.49 -12.44 7.78
C ILE A 382 0.68 -13.04 8.57
N PRO A 383 0.44 -13.62 9.75
CA PRO A 383 1.48 -14.32 10.49
C PRO A 383 1.95 -15.56 9.72
N VAL A 384 3.26 -15.80 9.75
CA VAL A 384 3.89 -17.00 9.20
C VAL A 384 4.32 -17.85 10.39
N ASN A 385 3.60 -18.95 10.61
CA ASN A 385 3.79 -19.89 11.73
C ASN A 385 3.87 -21.34 11.24
#